data_AF-A0A0S9PYE2-F1
#
_entry.id   AF-A0A0S9PYE2-F1
#
_cell.length_a   1.000
_cell.length_b   1.000
_cell.length_c   1.000
_cell.angle_alpha   90.00
_cell.angle_beta   90.00
_cell.angle_gamma   90.00
#
_symmetry.space_group_name_H-M   'P 1'
#
loop_
_entity.id
_entity.type
_entity.pdbx_description
1 polymer ?
#
loop_
_entity_poly.entity_id
_entity_poly.type
_entity_poly.pdbx_seq_one_letter_code
_entity_poly.pdbx_strand_id
1 'polypeptide(L)'
;MLGGFKNFLLRGNLVELATAFIMAAAFASVVTATVTVIMDLIGKIGGTPNFSEYNPGGVSVGAWLTALISFVIMAAVVYFFIVTPFTKAKERYFPSAPPGTPEDTMLLREIRDALKGQQTPGA
;
A
#
# COMPACT_ATOMS: atom_id res chain seq x y z
N MET A 1 17.19 -28.83 -17.38
CA MET A 1 16.45 -27.54 -17.45
C MET A 1 15.39 -27.39 -16.35
N LEU A 2 14.56 -28.41 -16.06
CA LEU A 2 13.60 -28.38 -14.93
C LEU A 2 14.24 -28.08 -13.55
N GLY A 3 15.43 -28.62 -13.26
CA GLY A 3 16.13 -28.34 -11.99
C GLY A 3 16.58 -26.88 -11.85
N GLY A 4 17.02 -26.24 -12.94
CA GLY A 4 17.39 -24.82 -12.96
C GLY A 4 16.18 -23.90 -12.78
N PHE A 5 15.05 -24.27 -13.38
CA PHE A 5 13.77 -23.56 -13.21
C PHE A 5 13.23 -23.67 -11.78
N LYS A 6 13.26 -24.86 -11.16
CA LYS A 6 12.90 -25.05 -9.76
C LYS A 6 13.81 -24.22 -8.83
N ASN A 7 15.13 -24.21 -9.05
CA ASN A 7 16.07 -23.41 -8.25
C ASN A 7 15.93 -21.90 -8.47
N PHE A 8 15.39 -21.46 -9.60
CA PHE A 8 15.01 -20.06 -9.82
C PHE A 8 13.76 -19.70 -9.03
N LEU A 9 12.69 -20.48 -9.15
CA LEU A 9 11.44 -20.25 -8.40
C LEU A 9 11.62 -20.35 -6.88
N LEU A 10 12.48 -21.25 -6.40
CA LEU A 10 12.78 -21.42 -4.98
C LEU A 10 13.73 -20.36 -4.42
N ARG A 11 14.19 -19.38 -5.22
CA ARG A 11 14.78 -18.17 -4.63
C ARG A 11 13.63 -17.44 -3.92
N GLY A 12 13.68 -17.38 -2.59
CA GLY A 12 12.61 -16.81 -1.76
C GLY A 12 12.09 -15.44 -2.23
N ASN A 13 12.96 -14.62 -2.80
CA ASN A 13 12.60 -13.30 -3.36
C ASN A 13 11.59 -13.34 -4.53
N LEU A 14 11.55 -14.42 -5.33
CA LEU A 14 10.66 -14.50 -6.51
C LEU A 14 9.21 -14.77 -6.15
N VAL A 15 8.96 -15.61 -5.15
CA VAL A 15 7.60 -15.97 -4.71
C VAL A 15 6.93 -14.77 -4.03
N GLU A 16 7.67 -14.05 -3.18
CA GLU A 16 7.19 -12.83 -2.52
C GLU A 16 6.88 -11.74 -3.54
N LEU A 17 7.79 -11.50 -4.49
CA LEU A 17 7.58 -10.52 -5.55
C LEU A 17 6.37 -10.87 -6.44
N ALA A 18 6.26 -12.14 -6.85
CA ALA A 18 5.14 -12.60 -7.67
C ALA A 18 3.81 -12.45 -6.93
N THR A 19 3.77 -12.81 -5.64
CA THR A 19 2.57 -12.66 -4.81
C THR A 19 2.20 -11.20 -4.64
N ALA A 20 3.17 -10.32 -4.35
CA ALA A 20 2.94 -8.88 -4.22
C ALA A 20 2.34 -8.28 -5.50
N PHE A 21 2.86 -8.65 -6.66
CA PHE A 21 2.35 -8.17 -7.94
C PHE A 21 0.92 -8.65 -8.22
N ILE A 22 0.63 -9.94 -8.00
CA ILE A 22 -0.73 -10.50 -8.17
C ILE A 22 -1.72 -9.82 -7.22
N MET A 23 -1.32 -9.64 -5.95
CA MET A 23 -2.17 -8.97 -4.96
C MET A 23 -2.40 -7.50 -5.30
N ALA A 24 -1.39 -6.78 -5.81
CA ALA A 24 -1.52 -5.41 -6.26
C ALA A 24 -2.49 -5.29 -7.45
N ALA A 25 -2.37 -6.19 -8.43
CA ALA A 25 -3.26 -6.22 -9.59
C ALA A 25 -4.71 -6.52 -9.18
N ALA A 26 -4.93 -7.52 -8.33
CA ALA A 26 -6.26 -7.86 -7.82
C ALA A 26 -6.86 -6.73 -6.97
N PHE A 27 -6.05 -6.08 -6.12
CA PHE A 27 -6.48 -4.97 -5.29
C PHE A 27 -6.91 -3.77 -6.13
N ALA A 28 -6.21 -3.47 -7.22
CA ALA A 28 -6.60 -2.41 -8.14
C ALA A 28 -8.01 -2.63 -8.71
N SER A 29 -8.39 -3.87 -9.04
CA SER A 29 -9.75 -4.18 -9.49
C SER A 29 -10.81 -3.93 -8.42
N VAL A 30 -10.54 -4.29 -7.16
CA VAL A 30 -11.46 -4.04 -6.03
C VAL A 30 -11.63 -2.54 -5.78
N VAL A 31 -10.53 -1.79 -5.85
CA VAL A 31 -10.54 -0.32 -5.74
C VAL A 31 -11.41 0.29 -6.83
N THR A 32 -11.16 -0.07 -8.10
CA THR A 32 -11.94 0.45 -9.23
C THR A 32 -13.43 0.14 -9.08
N ALA A 33 -13.80 -1.10 -8.73
CA ALA A 33 -15.20 -1.48 -8.55
C ALA A 33 -15.88 -0.68 -7.42
N THR A 34 -15.18 -0.45 -6.31
CA THR A 34 -15.70 0.35 -5.18
C THR A 34 -15.92 1.80 -5.62
N VAL A 35 -14.97 2.38 -6.35
CA VAL A 35 -15.06 3.75 -6.86
C VAL A 35 -16.23 3.91 -7.82
N THR A 36 -16.41 2.95 -8.75
CA THR A 36 -17.56 2.95 -9.68
C THR A 36 -18.88 2.99 -8.93
N VAL A 37 -19.07 2.14 -7.91
CA VAL A 37 -20.30 2.14 -7.10
C VAL A 37 -20.54 3.49 -6.44
N ILE A 38 -19.50 4.13 -5.89
CA ILE A 38 -19.64 5.44 -5.25
C ILE A 38 -19.95 6.54 -6.29
N MET A 39 -19.31 6.51 -7.46
CA MET A 39 -19.57 7.47 -8.54
C MET A 39 -21.00 7.33 -9.08
N ASP A 40 -21.53 6.12 -9.20
CA ASP A 40 -22.92 5.88 -9.60
C ASP A 40 -23.91 6.45 -8.56
N LEU A 41 -23.59 6.35 -7.27
CA LEU A 41 -24.40 6.93 -6.19
C LEU A 41 -24.35 8.46 -6.22
N ILE A 42 -23.17 9.06 -6.42
CA ILE A 42 -23.01 10.51 -6.56
C ILE A 42 -23.75 11.02 -7.82
N GLY A 43 -23.61 10.29 -8.93
CA GLY A 43 -24.25 10.62 -10.21
C GLY A 43 -25.77 10.66 -10.13
N LYS A 44 -26.39 9.79 -9.31
CA LYS A 44 -27.84 9.80 -9.05
C LYS A 44 -28.33 11.02 -8.27
N ILE A 45 -27.46 11.67 -7.49
CA ILE A 45 -27.84 12.78 -6.59
C ILE A 45 -27.53 14.14 -7.21
N GLY A 46 -26.41 14.28 -7.95
CA GLY A 46 -25.92 15.59 -8.41
C GLY A 46 -25.33 15.62 -9.82
N GLY A 47 -25.44 14.52 -10.59
CA GLY A 47 -24.79 14.39 -11.89
C GLY A 47 -23.29 14.05 -11.78
N THR A 48 -22.71 13.54 -12.87
CA THR A 48 -21.27 13.23 -12.94
C THR A 48 -20.48 14.51 -13.21
N PRO A 49 -19.47 14.87 -12.36
CA PRO A 49 -18.58 15.99 -12.65
C PRO A 49 -17.78 15.71 -13.93
N ASN A 50 -18.25 16.22 -15.06
CA ASN A 50 -17.62 16.02 -16.37
C ASN A 50 -17.42 17.37 -17.05
N PHE A 51 -16.15 17.75 -17.21
CA PHE A 51 -15.73 18.98 -17.85
C PHE A 51 -15.07 18.70 -19.21
N SER A 52 -15.15 17.46 -19.73
CA SER A 52 -14.42 17.02 -20.92
C SER A 52 -14.74 17.81 -22.19
N GLU A 53 -15.90 18.46 -22.22
CA GLU A 53 -16.33 19.31 -23.34
C GLU A 53 -15.61 20.68 -23.37
N TYR A 54 -14.93 21.07 -22.28
CA TYR A 54 -14.15 22.30 -22.23
C TYR A 54 -12.82 22.10 -22.96
N ASN A 55 -12.75 22.60 -24.20
CA ASN A 55 -11.59 22.44 -25.07
C ASN A 55 -11.11 23.78 -25.64
N PRO A 56 -10.51 24.67 -24.82
CA PRO A 56 -10.02 25.96 -25.27
C PRO A 56 -8.87 25.77 -26.27
N GLY A 57 -9.04 26.29 -27.50
CA GLY A 57 -8.00 26.27 -28.53
C GLY A 57 -7.65 24.87 -29.06
N GLY A 58 -8.52 23.87 -28.88
CA GLY A 58 -8.25 22.49 -29.30
C GLY A 58 -7.36 21.69 -28.33
N VAL A 59 -7.02 22.27 -27.18
CA VAL A 59 -6.33 21.57 -26.07
C VAL A 59 -7.35 21.02 -25.07
N SER A 60 -7.33 19.71 -24.86
CA SER A 60 -8.26 18.96 -23.99
C SER A 60 -8.08 19.20 -22.48
N VAL A 61 -8.05 20.47 -22.07
CA VAL A 61 -7.93 20.92 -20.67
C VAL A 61 -9.08 20.38 -19.82
N GLY A 62 -10.28 20.34 -20.38
CA GLY A 62 -11.48 19.80 -19.74
C GLY A 62 -11.37 18.33 -19.38
N ALA A 63 -10.81 17.51 -20.28
CA ALA A 63 -10.60 16.08 -20.03
C ALA A 63 -9.54 15.85 -18.95
N TRP A 64 -8.46 16.62 -18.97
CA TRP A 64 -7.43 16.60 -17.92
C TRP A 64 -8.00 17.00 -16.55
N LEU A 65 -8.79 18.08 -16.49
CA LEU A 65 -9.42 18.53 -15.26
C LEU A 65 -10.42 17.49 -14.72
N THR A 66 -11.19 16.86 -15.61
CA THR A 66 -12.11 15.77 -15.25
C THR A 66 -11.35 14.58 -14.67
N ALA A 67 -10.21 14.20 -15.27
CA ALA A 67 -9.35 13.14 -14.76
C ALA A 67 -8.76 13.49 -13.38
N LEU A 68 -8.34 14.73 -13.18
CA LEU A 68 -7.81 15.22 -11.89
C LEU A 68 -8.87 15.18 -10.79
N ILE A 69 -10.07 15.68 -11.06
CA ILE A 69 -11.19 15.65 -10.11
C ILE A 69 -11.57 14.20 -9.78
N SER A 70 -11.67 13.35 -10.81
CA SER A 70 -11.97 11.93 -10.65
C SER A 70 -10.90 11.22 -9.81
N PHE A 71 -9.63 11.57 -9.98
CA PHE A 71 -8.53 11.05 -9.18
C PHE A 71 -8.64 11.46 -7.71
N VAL A 72 -8.96 12.73 -7.42
CA VAL A 72 -9.13 13.22 -6.04
C VAL A 72 -10.31 12.51 -5.35
N ILE A 73 -11.44 12.37 -6.05
CA ILE A 73 -12.61 11.66 -5.51
C ILE A 73 -12.25 10.18 -5.27
N MET A 74 -11.59 9.52 -6.22
CA MET A 74 -11.11 8.15 -6.07
C MET A 74 -10.20 8.01 -4.85
N ALA A 75 -9.21 8.89 -4.69
CA ALA A 75 -8.29 8.86 -3.55
C ALA A 75 -9.02 9.02 -2.22
N ALA A 76 -10.00 9.92 -2.14
CA ALA A 76 -10.84 10.09 -0.96
C ALA A 76 -11.63 8.82 -0.63
N VAL A 77 -12.29 8.22 -1.63
CA VAL A 77 -13.06 6.97 -1.45
C VAL A 77 -12.17 5.83 -0.96
N VAL A 78 -11.01 5.62 -1.59
CA VAL A 78 -10.06 4.56 -1.20
C VAL A 78 -9.57 4.77 0.23
N TYR A 79 -9.21 5.99 0.59
CA TYR A 79 -8.72 6.29 1.93
C TYR A 79 -9.79 6.03 3.01
N PHE A 80 -11.01 6.54 2.83
CA PHE A 80 -12.07 6.44 3.84
C PHE A 80 -12.71 5.05 3.90
N PHE A 81 -12.98 4.39 2.77
CA PHE A 81 -13.75 3.14 2.72
C PHE A 81 -12.89 1.87 2.69
N ILE A 82 -11.60 1.97 2.31
CA ILE A 82 -10.71 0.81 2.24
C ILE A 82 -9.60 0.93 3.27
N VAL A 83 -8.76 1.98 3.17
CA VAL A 83 -7.55 2.09 3.99
C VAL A 83 -7.88 2.27 5.47
N THR A 84 -8.79 3.17 5.81
CA THR A 84 -9.16 3.42 7.22
C THR A 84 -9.77 2.21 7.92
N PRO A 85 -10.80 1.52 7.39
CA PRO A 85 -11.33 0.32 8.04
C PRO A 85 -10.34 -0.83 8.02
N PHE A 86 -9.56 -1.00 6.95
CA PHE A 86 -8.51 -2.02 6.90
C PHE A 86 -7.44 -1.79 7.97
N THR A 87 -7.01 -0.53 8.16
CA THR A 87 -6.01 -0.17 9.17
C THR A 87 -6.56 -0.42 10.58
N LYS A 88 -7.79 0.03 10.86
CA LYS A 88 -8.46 -0.22 12.15
C LYS A 88 -8.66 -1.72 12.42
N ALA A 89 -9.04 -2.49 11.41
CA ALA A 89 -9.18 -3.94 11.54
C ALA A 89 -7.82 -4.61 11.79
N LYS A 90 -6.78 -4.21 11.05
CA LYS A 90 -5.43 -4.73 11.21
C LYS A 90 -4.90 -4.48 12.62
N GLU A 91 -5.06 -3.27 13.15
CA GLU A 91 -4.66 -2.95 14.53
C GLU A 91 -5.40 -3.79 15.58
N ARG A 92 -6.65 -4.16 15.31
CA ARG A 92 -7.49 -4.95 16.22
C ARG A 92 -7.19 -6.45 16.19
N TYR A 93 -6.88 -7.00 15.02
CA TYR A 93 -6.70 -8.46 14.83
C TYR A 93 -5.23 -8.88 14.73
N PHE A 94 -4.34 -7.96 14.36
CA PHE A 94 -2.90 -8.18 14.21
C PHE A 94 -2.15 -6.96 14.79
N PRO A 95 -2.20 -6.74 16.12
CA PRO A 95 -1.40 -5.69 16.73
C PRO A 95 0.07 -5.95 16.43
N SER A 96 0.69 -5.08 15.63
CA SER A 96 2.12 -5.16 15.37
C SER A 96 2.86 -5.10 16.70
N ALA A 97 3.71 -6.10 16.97
CA ALA A 97 4.64 -6.00 18.08
C ALA A 97 5.44 -4.68 17.91
N PRO A 98 5.63 -3.89 18.98
CA PRO A 98 6.42 -2.66 18.92
C PRO A 98 7.77 -2.93 18.21
N PRO A 99 8.28 -2.00 17.39
CA PRO A 99 9.59 -2.17 16.76
C PRO A 99 10.64 -2.42 17.85
N GLY A 100 11.22 -3.63 17.83
CA GLY A 100 11.97 -4.22 18.93
C GLY A 100 11.03 -4.94 19.88
N THR A 101 10.97 -6.27 19.80
CA THR A 101 10.42 -7.02 20.92
C THR A 101 11.22 -6.60 22.18
N PRO A 102 10.59 -6.52 23.37
CA PRO A 102 11.34 -6.26 24.59
C PRO A 102 12.56 -7.16 24.72
N GLU A 103 12.45 -8.42 24.28
CA GLU A 103 13.56 -9.38 24.19
C GLU A 103 14.69 -8.92 23.27
N ASP A 104 14.43 -8.47 22.05
CA ASP A 104 15.49 -7.95 21.16
C ASP A 104 16.21 -6.76 21.79
N THR A 105 15.48 -5.84 22.41
CA THR A 105 16.08 -4.67 23.07
C THR A 105 16.87 -5.04 24.33
N MET A 106 16.45 -6.10 25.05
CA MET A 106 17.18 -6.65 26.18
C MET A 106 18.46 -7.35 25.71
N LEU A 107 18.37 -8.18 24.67
CA LEU A 107 19.51 -8.85 24.06
C LEU A 107 20.54 -7.82 23.56
N LEU A 108 20.09 -6.75 22.92
CA LEU A 108 20.97 -5.66 22.48
C LEU A 108 21.62 -4.91 23.64
N ARG A 109 20.94 -4.76 24.79
CA ARG A 109 21.54 -4.20 26.01
C ARG A 109 22.60 -5.12 26.58
N GLU A 110 22.33 -6.42 26.66
CA GLU A 110 23.27 -7.43 27.14
C GLU A 110 24.53 -7.50 26.26
N ILE A 111 24.36 -7.50 24.92
CA ILE A 111 25.47 -7.48 23.96
C ILE A 111 26.31 -6.20 24.11
N ARG A 112 25.67 -5.03 24.25
CA ARG A 112 26.36 -3.76 24.47
C ARG A 112 27.19 -3.79 25.75
N ASP A 113 26.63 -4.32 26.83
CA ASP A 113 27.28 -4.35 28.14
C ASP A 113 28.44 -5.37 28.15
N ALA A 114 28.29 -6.50 27.45
CA ALA A 114 29.37 -7.47 27.22
C ALA A 114 30.53 -6.87 26.38
N LEU A 115 30.22 -6.10 25.33
CA LEU A 115 31.21 -5.41 24.50
C LEU A 115 31.98 -4.31 25.27
N LYS A 116 31.28 -3.54 26.12
CA LYS A 116 31.93 -2.58 27.03
C LYS A 116 32.88 -3.27 28.02
N GLY A 117 32.46 -4.41 28.57
CA GLY A 117 33.31 -5.23 29.44
C GLY A 117 34.58 -5.72 28.73
N GLN A 118 34.48 -6.08 27.44
CA GLN A 118 35.62 -6.49 26.60
C GLN A 118 36.53 -5.36 26.12
N GLN A 119 36.10 -4.09 26.16
CA GLN A 119 36.95 -2.93 25.83
C GLN A 119 37.76 -2.40 27.02
N THR A 120 37.54 -2.93 28.23
CA THR A 120 38.26 -2.56 29.47
C THR A 120 39.40 -3.52 29.92
N PRO A 121 39.93 -4.48 29.14
CA PRO A 121 41.19 -5.15 29.44
C PRO A 121 42.31 -4.62 28.52
N GLY A 122 42.95 -3.54 28.94
CA GLY A 122 44.02 -2.88 28.19
C GLY A 122 44.56 -1.61 28.86
N ALA A 123 44.74 -1.66 30.19
CA ALA A 123 45.60 -0.77 30.95
C ALA A 123 46.43 -1.62 31.91
#